data_AF-A0A7C5C9K1-F1
#
_entry.id   AF-A0A7C5C9K1-F1
#
_cell.length_a   1.000
_cell.length_b   1.000
_cell.length_c   1.000
_cell.angle_alpha   90.00
_cell.angle_beta   90.00
_cell.angle_gamma   90.00
#
_symmetry.space_group_name_H-M   'P 1'
#
loop_
_entity.id
_entity.type
_entity.pdbx_description
1 polymer ?
#
loop_
_entity_poly.entity_id
_entity_poly.type
_entity_poly.pdbx_seq_one_letter_code
_entity_poly.pdbx_strand_id
1 'polypeptide(L)'
;MVLKTLLRRRNQPADEAPPGMYKVMTAADLLNGHRQLLQEIRQLAGVTDRVWDTYYGPAYRAYALLVQLLPASEAHHHSEPGGLLRHGLEVSLEGLRLRQGHLLPPGASPEEMSARQDVWTYCCAMAGLLHDIGKPIIDLEVVLHNGRVWSMLAGPMLPGTSGPTYYRYRFRPGRAHRSHERTTALVANHVVPELGLEWIASDQEALLAWVSVLHGHLDEAGPLGAIASRADQTSVARDLACGIPIPATGSRARPLAEVLVRGLRELLRSGALPINRPGAAAYLVDGDLWLVSKRVLDELREFLTQDGQGVPARNDRLMDELQQHGLLVTNGDRAIWRCEIRQGDWESTLTCLRMPASLIWPDEDDAPESFEGTVTPSDEPAEGDEQAAAAGASPANEESQTADSGGVPSAPLVLADPLPEPPLPVEETGGNDGDTRSEHHTSSTPAPDSPVSGQEDGNVGKRFLAWLTDRINNGAAKINSVDARIHVVPEGMVIVTPAIFRDYDPVNWRSVQRHFQRLQLHRKLPDDTNIWTCEVKIDKERKRSELKAYLIPDPEQKLGISLPRPNRAVHLVETCPLPEEAGEKEEELGDG
;
A
#
# COMPACT_ATOMS: atom_id res chain seq x y z
N MET A 1 -31.44 -63.20 8.26
CA MET A 1 -31.69 -61.91 7.58
C MET A 1 -30.69 -60.79 7.97
N VAL A 2 -29.94 -60.93 9.08
CA VAL A 2 -29.02 -59.88 9.58
C VAL A 2 -27.63 -59.89 8.94
N LEU A 3 -27.15 -61.02 8.39
CA LEU A 3 -25.82 -61.09 7.74
C LEU A 3 -25.76 -60.47 6.33
N LYS A 4 -26.88 -60.38 5.61
CA LYS A 4 -26.92 -59.76 4.25
C LYS A 4 -26.86 -58.22 4.32
N THR A 5 -27.19 -57.62 5.45
CA THR A 5 -27.14 -56.16 5.66
C THR A 5 -25.73 -55.67 5.99
N LEU A 6 -24.88 -56.52 6.59
CA LEU A 6 -23.48 -56.19 6.89
C LEU A 6 -22.54 -56.33 5.67
N LEU A 7 -22.88 -57.20 4.71
CA LEU A 7 -22.12 -57.37 3.47
C LEU A 7 -22.53 -56.38 2.36
N ARG A 8 -23.69 -55.71 2.49
CA ARG A 8 -24.13 -54.67 1.54
C ARG A 8 -23.50 -53.29 1.79
N ARG A 9 -22.87 -53.06 2.95
CA ARG A 9 -22.09 -51.83 3.22
C ARG A 9 -20.66 -51.85 2.66
N ARG A 10 -20.23 -52.96 2.06
CA ARG A 10 -18.85 -53.12 1.55
C ARG A 10 -18.71 -52.84 0.04
N ASN A 11 -19.81 -52.51 -0.64
CA ASN A 11 -19.88 -52.20 -2.08
C ASN A 11 -20.68 -50.91 -2.34
N GLN A 12 -20.47 -49.87 -1.53
CA GLN A 12 -20.75 -48.50 -1.98
C GLN A 12 -19.48 -48.03 -2.72
N PRO A 13 -19.59 -47.42 -3.92
CA PRO A 13 -18.42 -46.89 -4.60
C PRO A 13 -17.72 -45.91 -3.66
N ALA A 14 -16.47 -46.20 -3.30
CA ALA A 14 -15.67 -45.44 -2.35
C ALA A 14 -15.23 -44.06 -2.88
N ASP A 15 -15.98 -43.47 -3.82
CA ASP A 15 -15.59 -42.29 -4.58
C ASP A 15 -16.65 -41.17 -4.57
N GLU A 16 -17.84 -41.41 -3.98
CA GLU A 16 -18.77 -40.30 -3.73
C GLU A 16 -18.33 -39.53 -2.49
N ALA A 17 -17.93 -38.27 -2.72
CA ALA A 17 -17.56 -37.35 -1.66
C ALA A 17 -18.72 -37.21 -0.66
N PRO A 18 -18.45 -37.22 0.66
CA PRO A 18 -19.47 -36.87 1.65
C PRO A 18 -20.08 -35.50 1.32
N PRO A 19 -21.38 -35.29 1.53
CA PRO A 19 -22.04 -34.02 1.19
C PRO A 19 -21.32 -32.82 1.82
N GLY A 20 -20.93 -31.85 1.00
CA GLY A 20 -20.22 -30.64 1.45
C GLY A 20 -18.74 -30.83 1.77
N MET A 21 -18.11 -31.94 1.35
CA MET A 21 -16.67 -32.14 1.44
C MET A 21 -16.00 -32.19 0.07
N TYR A 22 -14.79 -31.64 -0.01
CA TYR A 22 -13.91 -31.64 -1.18
C TYR A 22 -12.88 -32.75 -1.06
N LYS A 23 -12.58 -33.41 -2.18
CA LYS A 23 -11.49 -34.40 -2.27
C LYS A 23 -10.15 -33.66 -2.28
N VAL A 24 -9.17 -34.15 -1.52
CA VAL A 24 -7.77 -33.69 -1.63
C VAL A 24 -7.24 -34.18 -2.97
N MET A 25 -6.72 -33.25 -3.76
CA MET A 25 -6.27 -33.48 -5.14
C MET A 25 -4.74 -33.46 -5.24
N THR A 26 -4.22 -34.09 -6.29
CA THR A 26 -2.79 -34.01 -6.59
C THR A 26 -2.46 -32.66 -7.26
N ALA A 27 -1.20 -32.24 -7.19
CA ALA A 27 -0.74 -31.03 -7.88
C ALA A 27 -1.03 -31.09 -9.39
N ALA A 28 -0.90 -32.26 -10.00
CA ALA A 28 -1.16 -32.45 -11.42
C ALA A 28 -2.64 -32.21 -11.75
N ASP A 29 -3.56 -32.74 -10.95
CA ASP A 29 -5.01 -32.56 -11.17
C ASP A 29 -5.43 -31.09 -10.98
N LEU A 30 -4.89 -30.43 -9.95
CA LEU A 30 -5.16 -29.03 -9.64
C LEU A 30 -4.65 -28.10 -10.74
N LEU A 31 -3.42 -28.32 -11.20
CA LEU A 31 -2.79 -27.46 -12.22
C LEU A 31 -3.24 -27.77 -13.65
N ASN A 32 -3.92 -28.91 -13.88
CA ASN A 32 -4.36 -29.32 -15.22
C ASN A 32 -5.29 -28.29 -15.89
N GLY A 33 -6.14 -27.64 -15.10
CA GLY A 33 -7.03 -26.55 -15.56
C GLY A 33 -6.32 -25.23 -15.82
N HIS A 34 -5.10 -25.05 -15.32
CA HIS A 34 -4.30 -23.81 -15.41
C HIS A 34 -3.07 -23.97 -16.31
N ARG A 35 -3.05 -24.98 -17.19
CA ARG A 35 -1.90 -25.28 -18.06
C ARG A 35 -1.49 -24.12 -18.95
N GLN A 36 -2.46 -23.37 -19.48
CA GLN A 36 -2.20 -22.21 -20.32
C GLN A 36 -1.52 -21.08 -19.52
N LEU A 37 -2.06 -20.73 -18.35
CA LEU A 37 -1.44 -19.75 -17.44
C LEU A 37 0.00 -20.14 -17.09
N LEU A 38 0.23 -21.42 -16.73
CA LEU A 38 1.58 -21.90 -16.41
C LEU A 38 2.55 -21.84 -17.61
N GLN A 39 2.06 -22.09 -18.83
CA GLN A 39 2.86 -21.95 -20.04
C GLN A 39 3.26 -20.50 -20.28
N GLU A 40 2.33 -19.55 -20.11
CA GLU A 40 2.61 -18.12 -20.23
C GLU A 40 3.59 -17.64 -19.16
N ILE A 41 3.40 -18.04 -17.89
CA ILE A 41 4.35 -17.77 -16.80
C ILE A 41 5.74 -18.26 -17.19
N ARG A 42 5.86 -19.48 -17.73
CA ARG A 42 7.15 -20.05 -18.15
C ARG A 42 7.78 -19.27 -19.29
N GLN A 43 6.98 -18.81 -20.25
CA GLN A 43 7.47 -17.99 -21.37
C GLN A 43 7.99 -16.64 -20.86
N LEU A 44 7.25 -15.96 -19.98
CA LEU A 44 7.64 -14.67 -19.44
C LEU A 44 8.83 -14.75 -18.47
N ALA A 45 8.95 -15.84 -17.71
CA ALA A 45 10.13 -16.09 -16.89
C ALA A 45 11.41 -16.21 -17.73
N GLY A 46 11.31 -16.61 -19.00
CA GLY A 46 12.44 -16.64 -19.93
C GLY A 46 13.55 -17.64 -19.57
N VAL A 47 13.26 -18.62 -18.70
CA VAL A 47 14.26 -19.55 -18.16
C VAL A 47 14.32 -20.87 -18.92
N THR A 48 15.46 -21.56 -18.84
CA THR A 48 15.62 -22.92 -19.38
C THR A 48 14.78 -23.95 -18.62
N ASP A 49 14.49 -25.09 -19.25
CA ASP A 49 13.77 -26.22 -18.65
C ASP A 49 14.38 -26.67 -17.32
N ARG A 50 15.70 -26.71 -17.24
CA ARG A 50 16.41 -27.08 -16.01
C ARG A 50 16.14 -26.11 -14.87
N VAL A 51 16.18 -24.80 -15.14
CA VAL A 51 15.90 -23.76 -14.13
C VAL A 51 14.43 -23.82 -13.75
N TRP A 52 13.53 -23.98 -14.71
CA TRP A 52 12.11 -24.15 -14.43
C TRP A 52 11.83 -25.33 -13.51
N ASP A 53 12.37 -26.51 -13.84
CA ASP A 53 12.12 -27.75 -13.09
C ASP A 53 12.76 -27.76 -11.70
N THR A 54 13.75 -26.90 -11.47
CA THR A 54 14.46 -26.76 -10.20
C THR A 54 13.82 -25.70 -9.29
N TYR A 55 13.42 -24.54 -9.82
CA TYR A 55 13.04 -23.37 -9.03
C TYR A 55 11.55 -23.02 -9.11
N TYR A 56 10.97 -23.00 -10.32
CA TYR A 56 9.61 -22.50 -10.56
C TYR A 56 8.56 -23.61 -10.46
N GLY A 57 8.71 -24.67 -11.25
CA GLY A 57 7.78 -25.78 -11.32
C GLY A 57 7.49 -26.42 -9.96
N PRO A 58 8.50 -26.71 -9.12
CA PRO A 58 8.26 -27.20 -7.76
C PRO A 58 7.47 -26.22 -6.90
N ALA A 59 7.73 -24.91 -7.02
CA ALA A 59 7.02 -23.88 -6.25
C ALA A 59 5.52 -23.85 -6.58
N TYR A 60 5.15 -23.81 -7.86
CA TYR A 60 3.74 -23.84 -8.27
C TYR A 60 3.03 -25.14 -7.87
N ARG A 61 3.73 -26.28 -7.91
CA ARG A 61 3.17 -27.56 -7.44
C ARG A 61 2.96 -27.55 -5.92
N ALA A 62 3.92 -27.04 -5.16
CA ALA A 62 3.82 -26.94 -3.71
C ALA A 62 2.71 -25.98 -3.29
N TYR A 63 2.61 -24.82 -3.95
CA TYR A 63 1.52 -23.87 -3.78
C TYR A 63 0.15 -24.54 -4.00
N ALA A 64 -0.04 -25.22 -5.14
CA ALA A 64 -1.27 -25.95 -5.43
C ALA A 64 -1.62 -26.97 -4.35
N LEU A 65 -0.65 -27.73 -3.85
CA LEU A 65 -0.88 -28.73 -2.80
C LEU A 65 -1.30 -28.12 -1.46
N LEU A 66 -0.80 -26.92 -1.14
CA LEU A 66 -1.17 -26.19 0.08
C LEU A 66 -2.56 -25.59 -0.02
N VAL A 67 -2.88 -24.91 -1.12
CA VAL A 67 -4.14 -24.17 -1.25
C VAL A 67 -5.31 -25.03 -1.72
N GLN A 68 -5.06 -26.17 -2.40
CA GLN A 68 -6.10 -27.09 -2.89
C GLN A 68 -7.24 -26.34 -3.62
N LEU A 69 -8.49 -26.60 -3.26
CA LEU A 69 -9.68 -25.90 -3.77
C LEU A 69 -10.20 -24.86 -2.76
N LEU A 70 -9.33 -24.31 -1.91
CA LEU A 70 -9.72 -23.25 -1.00
C LEU A 70 -10.04 -21.98 -1.81
N PRO A 71 -11.09 -21.23 -1.41
CA PRO A 71 -11.41 -19.96 -2.03
C PRO A 71 -10.44 -18.88 -1.57
N ALA A 72 -10.21 -17.86 -2.39
CA ALA A 72 -9.41 -16.70 -2.00
C ALA A 72 -10.20 -15.76 -1.07
N SER A 73 -11.54 -15.81 -1.12
CA SER A 73 -12.42 -14.92 -0.37
C SER A 73 -13.76 -15.59 -0.01
N GLU A 74 -14.48 -15.04 0.98
CA GLU A 74 -15.76 -15.62 1.46
C GLU A 74 -16.95 -15.40 0.53
N ALA A 75 -16.92 -14.33 -0.25
CA ALA A 75 -18.04 -13.96 -1.11
C ALA A 75 -17.60 -13.15 -2.33
N HIS A 76 -16.30 -12.84 -2.49
CA HIS A 76 -15.80 -11.83 -3.42
C HIS A 76 -15.18 -12.51 -4.65
N HIS A 77 -14.21 -11.84 -5.25
CA HIS A 77 -13.39 -12.37 -6.35
C HIS A 77 -12.72 -13.64 -5.90
N HIS A 78 -12.65 -14.60 -6.83
CA HIS A 78 -12.05 -15.90 -6.57
C HIS A 78 -12.67 -16.63 -5.34
N SER A 79 -13.98 -16.45 -5.10
CA SER A 79 -14.71 -17.14 -4.02
C SER A 79 -15.14 -18.56 -4.40
N GLU A 80 -14.98 -18.95 -5.66
CA GLU A 80 -15.21 -20.30 -6.14
C GLU A 80 -14.20 -21.31 -5.56
N PRO A 81 -14.56 -22.61 -5.52
CA PRO A 81 -13.59 -23.66 -5.18
C PRO A 81 -12.36 -23.60 -6.11
N GLY A 82 -11.18 -23.41 -5.53
CA GLY A 82 -9.92 -23.25 -6.27
C GLY A 82 -9.57 -21.81 -6.62
N GLY A 83 -10.37 -20.83 -6.20
CA GLY A 83 -10.11 -19.43 -6.47
C GLY A 83 -8.75 -18.95 -5.92
N LEU A 84 -8.31 -19.40 -4.74
CA LEU A 84 -6.99 -19.01 -4.21
C LEU A 84 -5.83 -19.53 -5.06
N LEU A 85 -5.98 -20.73 -5.64
CA LEU A 85 -5.00 -21.27 -6.58
C LEU A 85 -4.94 -20.41 -7.84
N ARG A 86 -6.10 -20.17 -8.44
CA ARG A 86 -6.21 -19.39 -9.67
C ARG A 86 -5.66 -17.98 -9.49
N HIS A 87 -6.08 -17.29 -8.44
CA HIS A 87 -5.65 -15.93 -8.12
C HIS A 87 -4.12 -15.84 -7.97
N GLY A 88 -3.50 -16.72 -7.17
CA GLY A 88 -2.04 -16.72 -7.00
C GLY A 88 -1.28 -16.94 -8.33
N LEU A 89 -1.81 -17.79 -9.23
CA LEU A 89 -1.23 -17.97 -10.55
C LEU A 89 -1.40 -16.73 -11.45
N GLU A 90 -2.58 -16.10 -11.42
CA GLU A 90 -2.86 -14.88 -12.19
C GLU A 90 -2.00 -13.70 -11.72
N VAL A 91 -1.90 -13.46 -10.41
CA VAL A 91 -1.05 -12.39 -9.86
C VAL A 91 0.43 -12.66 -10.16
N SER A 92 0.88 -13.92 -10.07
CA SER A 92 2.24 -14.27 -10.51
C SER A 92 2.48 -14.01 -12.00
N LEU A 93 1.49 -14.27 -12.86
CA LEU A 93 1.59 -13.99 -14.29
C LEU A 93 1.64 -12.48 -14.57
N GLU A 94 0.73 -11.71 -13.98
CA GLU A 94 0.69 -10.26 -14.15
C GLU A 94 1.95 -9.59 -13.58
N GLY A 95 2.47 -10.08 -12.45
CA GLY A 95 3.74 -9.61 -11.90
C GLY A 95 4.90 -9.78 -12.88
N LEU A 96 4.94 -10.89 -13.63
CA LEU A 96 5.94 -11.12 -14.68
C LEU A 96 5.73 -10.24 -15.92
N ARG A 97 4.48 -9.95 -16.31
CA ARG A 97 4.17 -9.02 -17.41
C ARG A 97 4.63 -7.61 -17.08
N LEU A 98 4.24 -7.11 -15.90
CA LEU A 98 4.63 -5.78 -15.42
C LEU A 98 6.15 -5.66 -15.26
N ARG A 99 6.81 -6.74 -14.82
CA ARG A 99 8.27 -6.77 -14.70
C ARG A 99 8.99 -6.42 -16.02
N GLN A 100 8.48 -6.82 -17.18
CA GLN A 100 9.15 -6.52 -18.46
C GLN A 100 9.27 -5.02 -18.74
N GLY A 101 8.37 -4.20 -18.16
CA GLY A 101 8.41 -2.73 -18.27
C GLY A 101 9.25 -2.03 -17.19
N HIS A 102 9.88 -2.75 -16.25
CA HIS A 102 10.59 -2.17 -15.12
C HIS A 102 12.10 -2.47 -15.13
N LEU A 103 12.89 -1.42 -14.92
CA LEU A 103 14.34 -1.51 -14.70
C LEU A 103 14.62 -1.92 -13.25
N LEU A 104 14.99 -3.19 -13.04
CA LEU A 104 15.24 -3.78 -11.73
C LEU A 104 16.61 -4.46 -11.68
N PRO A 105 17.38 -4.31 -10.58
CA PRO A 105 17.17 -3.42 -9.43
C PRO A 105 17.23 -1.92 -9.75
N PRO A 106 16.53 -1.05 -9.00
CA PRO A 106 16.50 0.39 -9.25
C PRO A 106 17.85 1.04 -8.96
N GLY A 107 18.35 1.88 -9.88
CA GLY A 107 19.58 2.66 -9.69
C GLY A 107 20.89 1.88 -9.87
N ALA A 108 20.83 0.60 -10.21
CA ALA A 108 22.00 -0.21 -10.57
C ALA A 108 22.50 0.11 -12.00
N SER A 109 23.78 -0.17 -12.29
CA SER A 109 24.29 -0.04 -13.65
C SER A 109 23.66 -1.07 -14.60
N PRO A 110 23.63 -0.84 -15.93
CA PRO A 110 23.10 -1.82 -16.88
C PRO A 110 23.73 -3.21 -16.76
N GLU A 111 25.03 -3.30 -16.46
CA GLU A 111 25.75 -4.55 -16.25
C GLU A 111 25.27 -5.27 -14.98
N GLU A 112 25.12 -4.52 -13.88
CA GLU A 112 24.62 -5.04 -12.62
C GLU A 112 23.17 -5.51 -12.74
N MET A 113 22.35 -4.75 -13.47
CA MET A 113 20.96 -5.09 -13.74
C MET A 113 20.85 -6.39 -14.52
N SER A 114 21.64 -6.54 -15.58
CA SER A 114 21.69 -7.76 -16.38
C SER A 114 22.11 -8.97 -15.53
N ALA A 115 23.12 -8.81 -14.67
CA ALA A 115 23.60 -9.86 -13.78
C ALA A 115 22.58 -10.30 -12.72
N ARG A 116 21.70 -9.40 -12.28
CA ARG A 116 20.70 -9.64 -11.22
C ARG A 116 19.27 -9.81 -11.76
N GLN A 117 19.08 -9.73 -13.08
CA GLN A 117 17.75 -9.74 -13.69
C GLN A 117 16.95 -10.98 -13.30
N ASP A 118 17.58 -12.16 -13.35
CA ASP A 118 16.91 -13.45 -13.15
C ASP A 118 16.42 -13.63 -11.70
N VAL A 119 17.24 -13.27 -10.69
CA VAL A 119 16.86 -13.37 -9.27
C VAL A 119 15.70 -12.44 -8.95
N TRP A 120 15.74 -11.20 -9.46
CA TRP A 120 14.63 -10.28 -9.29
C TRP A 120 13.38 -10.79 -10.01
N THR A 121 13.51 -11.43 -11.18
CA THR A 121 12.37 -11.96 -11.95
C THR A 121 11.70 -13.09 -11.18
N TYR A 122 12.51 -13.95 -10.57
CA TYR A 122 12.05 -14.97 -9.64
C TYR A 122 11.33 -14.36 -8.44
N CYS A 123 11.86 -13.28 -7.85
CA CYS A 123 11.21 -12.55 -6.75
C CYS A 123 9.83 -12.01 -7.16
N CYS A 124 9.69 -11.43 -8.37
CA CYS A 124 8.39 -10.96 -8.87
C CYS A 124 7.37 -12.09 -8.95
N ALA A 125 7.76 -13.24 -9.51
CA ALA A 125 6.88 -14.40 -9.61
C ALA A 125 6.49 -14.93 -8.22
N MET A 126 7.46 -15.14 -7.33
CA MET A 126 7.21 -15.71 -5.99
C MET A 126 6.44 -14.74 -5.09
N ALA A 127 6.67 -13.43 -5.21
CA ALA A 127 5.89 -12.41 -4.50
C ALA A 127 4.41 -12.47 -4.92
N GLY A 128 4.13 -12.46 -6.22
CA GLY A 128 2.77 -12.56 -6.73
C GLY A 128 2.07 -13.86 -6.33
N LEU A 129 2.79 -14.98 -6.40
CA LEU A 129 2.26 -16.30 -6.01
C LEU A 129 1.89 -16.37 -4.52
N LEU A 130 2.68 -15.74 -3.65
CA LEU A 130 2.56 -15.89 -2.19
C LEU A 130 1.78 -14.78 -1.49
N HIS A 131 1.56 -13.62 -2.11
CA HIS A 131 1.07 -12.43 -1.40
C HIS A 131 -0.14 -12.71 -0.47
N ASP A 132 -1.07 -13.55 -0.93
CA ASP A 132 -2.33 -13.89 -0.24
C ASP A 132 -2.37 -15.27 0.43
N ILE A 133 -1.28 -16.04 0.41
CA ILE A 133 -1.27 -17.41 0.95
C ILE A 133 -1.49 -17.46 2.48
N GLY A 134 -1.33 -16.34 3.18
CA GLY A 134 -1.62 -16.26 4.62
C GLY A 134 -3.12 -16.40 4.95
N LYS A 135 -4.02 -16.18 3.99
CA LYS A 135 -5.48 -16.15 4.22
C LYS A 135 -6.01 -17.44 4.87
N PRO A 136 -5.66 -18.66 4.39
CA PRO A 136 -6.13 -19.89 5.04
C PRO A 136 -5.68 -20.11 6.48
N ILE A 137 -4.61 -19.45 6.93
CA ILE A 137 -4.09 -19.58 8.30
C ILE A 137 -5.03 -18.87 9.28
N ILE A 138 -5.45 -17.66 8.93
CA ILE A 138 -6.21 -16.75 9.80
C ILE A 138 -7.71 -16.81 9.51
N ASP A 139 -8.11 -16.84 8.24
CA ASP A 139 -9.49 -16.62 7.83
C ASP A 139 -10.29 -17.91 7.71
N LEU A 140 -9.60 -19.04 7.54
CA LEU A 140 -10.23 -20.34 7.33
C LEU A 140 -10.00 -21.28 8.52
N GLU A 141 -10.97 -22.17 8.69
CA GLU A 141 -10.80 -23.40 9.44
C GLU A 141 -11.12 -24.56 8.52
N VAL A 142 -10.12 -25.40 8.29
CA VAL A 142 -10.23 -26.56 7.42
C VAL A 142 -10.26 -27.80 8.30
N VAL A 143 -11.29 -28.62 8.13
CA VAL A 143 -11.49 -29.85 8.89
C VAL A 143 -11.44 -31.04 7.94
N LEU A 144 -10.50 -31.94 8.19
CA LEU A 144 -10.35 -33.19 7.45
C LEU A 144 -11.48 -34.17 7.83
N HIS A 145 -11.77 -35.14 6.96
CA HIS A 145 -12.82 -36.14 7.18
C HIS A 145 -12.67 -36.94 8.48
N ASN A 146 -11.45 -37.07 9.00
CA ASN A 146 -11.15 -37.74 10.28
C ASN A 146 -11.41 -36.83 11.50
N GLY A 147 -11.96 -35.63 11.31
CA GLY A 147 -12.26 -34.66 12.36
C GLY A 147 -11.06 -33.79 12.76
N ARG A 148 -9.85 -34.05 12.25
CA ARG A 148 -8.67 -33.25 12.55
C ARG A 148 -8.75 -31.90 11.85
N VAL A 149 -8.49 -30.82 12.59
CA VAL A 149 -8.29 -29.48 12.01
C VAL A 149 -6.92 -29.47 11.32
N TRP A 150 -6.90 -29.12 10.04
CA TRP A 150 -5.66 -28.94 9.29
C TRP A 150 -5.06 -27.57 9.59
N SER A 151 -3.74 -27.53 9.70
CA SER A 151 -2.97 -26.30 9.82
C SER A 151 -2.01 -26.22 8.65
N MET A 152 -2.11 -25.14 7.87
CA MET A 152 -1.21 -24.88 6.75
C MET A 152 0.25 -24.75 7.20
N LEU A 153 0.49 -24.24 8.42
CA LEU A 153 1.83 -24.16 9.02
C LEU A 153 2.49 -25.54 9.17
N ALA A 154 1.70 -26.61 9.28
CA ALA A 154 2.19 -27.99 9.37
C ALA A 154 2.43 -28.64 7.98
N GLY A 155 2.19 -27.92 6.89
CA GLY A 155 2.39 -28.39 5.52
C GLY A 155 1.10 -28.77 4.78
N PRO A 156 1.22 -29.29 3.54
CA PRO A 156 0.09 -29.52 2.65
C PRO A 156 -0.84 -30.64 3.13
N MET A 157 -2.08 -30.62 2.65
CA MET A 157 -3.00 -31.75 2.80
C MET A 157 -2.52 -32.90 1.91
N LEU A 158 -2.02 -33.97 2.54
CA LEU A 158 -1.57 -35.15 1.80
C LEU A 158 -2.73 -36.13 1.56
N PRO A 159 -2.79 -36.77 0.38
CA PRO A 159 -3.68 -37.90 0.14
C PRO A 159 -3.40 -39.02 1.16
N GLY A 160 -4.47 -39.61 1.70
CA GLY A 160 -4.36 -40.64 2.71
C GLY A 160 -3.78 -41.93 2.13
N THR A 161 -2.96 -42.64 2.91
CA THR A 161 -2.41 -43.95 2.54
C THR A 161 -3.48 -45.05 2.46
N SER A 162 -4.67 -44.81 3.01
CA SER A 162 -5.77 -45.78 3.10
C SER A 162 -7.00 -45.43 2.25
N GLY A 163 -6.90 -44.44 1.35
CA GLY A 163 -8.00 -43.99 0.50
C GLY A 163 -8.05 -42.47 0.30
N PRO A 164 -9.02 -41.97 -0.47
CA PRO A 164 -9.17 -40.53 -0.71
C PRO A 164 -9.41 -39.76 0.59
N THR A 165 -8.59 -38.74 0.83
CA THR A 165 -8.80 -37.79 1.92
C THR A 165 -9.81 -36.74 1.46
N TYR A 166 -10.82 -36.47 2.28
CA TYR A 166 -11.74 -35.36 2.06
C TYR A 166 -11.58 -34.29 3.14
N TYR A 167 -11.93 -33.05 2.81
CA TYR A 167 -11.91 -31.92 3.73
C TYR A 167 -13.10 -31.00 3.50
N ARG A 168 -13.44 -30.20 4.49
CA ARG A 168 -14.37 -29.06 4.36
C ARG A 168 -13.74 -27.84 5.00
N TYR A 169 -14.13 -26.66 4.56
CA TYR A 169 -13.66 -25.41 5.15
C TYR A 169 -14.83 -24.55 5.62
N ARG A 170 -14.55 -23.68 6.57
CA ARG A 170 -15.45 -22.61 7.03
C ARG A 170 -14.66 -21.33 7.28
N PHE A 171 -15.27 -20.18 7.04
CA PHE A 171 -14.68 -18.91 7.43
C PHE A 171 -14.82 -18.68 8.94
N ARG A 172 -13.80 -18.07 9.55
CA ARG A 172 -13.83 -17.67 10.96
C ARG A 172 -14.57 -16.33 11.13
N PRO A 173 -15.44 -16.19 12.13
CA PRO A 173 -16.10 -14.92 12.43
C PRO A 173 -15.14 -13.93 13.10
N GLY A 174 -15.32 -12.62 12.86
CA GLY A 174 -14.58 -11.55 13.56
C GLY A 174 -13.14 -11.32 13.08
N ARG A 175 -12.88 -11.47 11.77
CA ARG A 175 -11.55 -11.31 11.16
C ARG A 175 -11.02 -9.88 11.32
N ALA A 176 -9.78 -9.74 11.78
CA ALA A 176 -9.05 -8.48 11.73
C ALA A 176 -8.44 -8.26 10.33
N HIS A 177 -8.72 -7.11 9.73
CA HIS A 177 -8.29 -6.77 8.36
C HIS A 177 -6.77 -6.87 8.20
N ARG A 178 -6.30 -7.37 7.05
CA ARG A 178 -4.86 -7.55 6.68
C ARG A 178 -4.01 -8.36 7.67
N SER A 179 -4.63 -9.09 8.59
CA SER A 179 -3.87 -9.93 9.53
C SER A 179 -3.17 -11.10 8.84
N HIS A 180 -3.64 -11.52 7.66
CA HIS A 180 -3.03 -12.59 6.88
C HIS A 180 -1.67 -12.20 6.30
N GLU A 181 -1.44 -10.93 5.95
CA GLU A 181 -0.14 -10.41 5.47
C GLU A 181 0.98 -10.74 6.47
N ARG A 182 0.68 -10.66 7.78
CA ARG A 182 1.65 -10.99 8.86
C ARG A 182 2.01 -12.48 8.95
N THR A 183 1.27 -13.35 8.26
CA THR A 183 1.44 -14.80 8.33
C THR A 183 1.96 -15.42 7.05
N THR A 184 1.90 -14.70 5.93
CA THR A 184 2.37 -15.15 4.61
C THR A 184 3.82 -15.64 4.65
N ALA A 185 4.72 -14.90 5.31
CA ALA A 185 6.13 -15.29 5.42
C ALA A 185 6.37 -16.62 6.15
N LEU A 186 5.47 -17.04 7.06
CA LEU A 186 5.60 -18.29 7.83
C LEU A 186 5.48 -19.54 6.97
N VAL A 187 4.83 -19.44 5.80
CA VAL A 187 4.59 -20.59 4.90
C VAL A 187 5.39 -20.49 3.60
N ALA A 188 6.21 -19.45 3.42
CA ALA A 188 7.05 -19.29 2.24
C ALA A 188 7.95 -20.52 2.01
N ASN A 189 8.53 -21.08 3.08
CA ASN A 189 9.36 -22.29 3.04
C ASN A 189 8.60 -23.57 2.63
N HIS A 190 7.27 -23.59 2.73
CA HIS A 190 6.47 -24.72 2.24
C HIS A 190 6.20 -24.64 0.74
N VAL A 191 6.44 -23.47 0.12
CA VAL A 191 6.17 -23.22 -1.30
C VAL A 191 7.48 -23.09 -2.08
N VAL A 192 8.34 -22.15 -1.69
CA VAL A 192 9.58 -21.86 -2.38
C VAL A 192 10.59 -22.97 -2.07
N PRO A 193 11.17 -23.64 -3.10
CA PRO A 193 12.21 -24.65 -2.89
C PRO A 193 13.42 -24.07 -2.16
N GLU A 194 14.15 -24.91 -1.44
CA GLU A 194 15.38 -24.54 -0.72
C GLU A 194 16.35 -23.76 -1.62
N LEU A 195 16.65 -24.29 -2.81
CA LEU A 195 17.51 -23.61 -3.79
C LEU A 195 16.93 -22.26 -4.26
N GLY A 196 15.61 -22.12 -4.31
CA GLY A 196 14.95 -20.86 -4.65
C GLY A 196 15.12 -19.82 -3.56
N LEU A 197 15.02 -20.21 -2.28
CA LEU A 197 15.29 -19.33 -1.15
C LEU A 197 16.76 -18.93 -1.08
N GLU A 198 17.68 -19.87 -1.31
CA GLU A 198 19.12 -19.57 -1.44
C GLU A 198 19.39 -18.58 -2.57
N TRP A 199 18.69 -18.72 -3.70
CA TRP A 199 18.85 -17.82 -4.83
C TRP A 199 18.34 -16.41 -4.51
N ILE A 200 17.16 -16.28 -3.89
CA ILE A 200 16.67 -14.98 -3.40
C ILE A 200 17.67 -14.38 -2.41
N ALA A 201 18.17 -15.18 -1.47
CA ALA A 201 19.12 -14.72 -0.44
C ALA A 201 20.50 -14.35 -0.99
N SER A 202 20.86 -14.78 -2.21
CA SER A 202 22.12 -14.40 -2.85
C SER A 202 22.18 -12.92 -3.22
N ASP A 203 21.03 -12.25 -3.30
CA ASP A 203 20.90 -10.80 -3.49
C ASP A 203 20.13 -10.21 -2.29
N GLN A 204 20.85 -9.49 -1.43
CA GLN A 204 20.29 -8.94 -0.19
C GLN A 204 19.18 -7.91 -0.46
N GLU A 205 19.27 -7.13 -1.54
CA GLU A 205 18.28 -6.12 -1.89
C GLU A 205 16.98 -6.79 -2.37
N ALA A 206 17.11 -7.81 -3.22
CA ALA A 206 15.99 -8.61 -3.68
C ALA A 206 15.29 -9.34 -2.51
N LEU A 207 16.06 -9.93 -1.59
CA LEU A 207 15.53 -10.59 -0.39
C LEU A 207 14.72 -9.62 0.47
N LEU A 208 15.26 -8.45 0.79
CA LEU A 208 14.58 -7.46 1.63
C LEU A 208 13.30 -6.96 0.95
N ALA A 209 13.36 -6.63 -0.34
CA ALA A 209 12.17 -6.22 -1.09
C ALA A 209 11.10 -7.33 -1.10
N TRP A 210 11.50 -8.57 -1.35
CA TRP A 210 10.59 -9.72 -1.39
C TRP A 210 9.92 -9.96 -0.03
N VAL A 211 10.69 -9.95 1.06
CA VAL A 211 10.16 -10.08 2.42
C VAL A 211 9.21 -8.93 2.77
N SER A 212 9.50 -7.69 2.37
CA SER A 212 8.60 -6.55 2.56
C SER A 212 7.26 -6.75 1.86
N VAL A 213 7.25 -7.29 0.63
CA VAL A 213 5.99 -7.65 -0.06
C VAL A 213 5.21 -8.70 0.73
N LEU A 214 5.88 -9.76 1.19
CA LEU A 214 5.21 -10.83 1.94
C LEU A 214 4.57 -10.35 3.26
N HIS A 215 5.09 -9.28 3.86
CA HIS A 215 4.54 -8.67 5.08
C HIS A 215 3.51 -7.56 4.81
N GLY A 216 3.18 -7.28 3.55
CA GLY A 216 2.25 -6.22 3.16
C GLY A 216 2.85 -4.81 3.18
N HIS A 217 4.17 -4.68 3.37
CA HIS A 217 4.88 -3.39 3.35
C HIS A 217 5.29 -3.02 1.91
N LEU A 218 4.30 -2.83 1.04
CA LEU A 218 4.52 -2.60 -0.40
C LEU A 218 5.36 -1.33 -0.68
N ASP A 219 5.21 -0.29 0.13
CA ASP A 219 6.00 0.94 0.04
C ASP A 219 7.50 0.67 0.31
N GLU A 220 7.81 -0.18 1.30
CA GLU A 220 9.18 -0.53 1.68
C GLU A 220 9.82 -1.50 0.66
N ALA A 221 9.00 -2.19 -0.14
CA ALA A 221 9.45 -3.10 -1.19
C ALA A 221 9.83 -2.39 -2.52
N GLY A 222 9.65 -1.06 -2.61
CA GLY A 222 10.04 -0.28 -3.77
C GLY A 222 9.33 -0.76 -5.06
N PRO A 223 10.04 -0.86 -6.21
CA PRO A 223 9.39 -1.24 -7.46
C PRO A 223 8.81 -2.67 -7.44
N LEU A 224 9.35 -3.58 -6.63
CA LEU A 224 8.77 -4.92 -6.47
C LEU A 224 7.38 -4.86 -5.80
N GLY A 225 7.22 -3.99 -4.80
CA GLY A 225 5.93 -3.74 -4.16
C GLY A 225 4.91 -3.09 -5.08
N ALA A 226 5.34 -2.13 -5.91
CA ALA A 226 4.49 -1.52 -6.93
C ALA A 226 4.01 -2.56 -7.97
N ILE A 227 4.91 -3.43 -8.44
CA ILE A 227 4.57 -4.54 -9.34
C ILE A 227 3.56 -5.48 -8.69
N ALA A 228 3.81 -5.91 -7.45
CA ALA A 228 2.91 -6.83 -6.74
C ALA A 228 1.51 -6.23 -6.53
N SER A 229 1.43 -4.95 -6.12
CA SER A 229 0.18 -4.22 -5.93
C SER A 229 -0.64 -4.12 -7.23
N ARG A 230 0.01 -3.72 -8.34
CA ARG A 230 -0.64 -3.57 -9.65
C ARG A 230 -1.05 -4.92 -10.23
N ALA A 231 -0.27 -5.98 -9.99
CA ALA A 231 -0.59 -7.34 -10.41
C ALA A 231 -1.84 -7.88 -9.70
N ASP A 232 -1.96 -7.68 -8.39
CA ASP A 232 -3.14 -8.05 -7.60
C ASP A 232 -4.40 -7.33 -8.12
N GLN A 233 -4.33 -6.00 -8.25
CA GLN A 233 -5.41 -5.18 -8.80
C GLN A 233 -5.87 -5.66 -10.19
N THR A 234 -4.93 -6.07 -11.04
CA THR A 234 -5.22 -6.55 -12.39
C THR A 234 -5.90 -7.93 -12.38
N SER A 235 -5.51 -8.84 -11.49
CA SER A 235 -6.20 -10.14 -11.32
C SER A 235 -7.64 -9.92 -10.84
N VAL A 236 -7.82 -9.06 -9.83
CA VAL A 236 -9.15 -8.67 -9.33
C VAL A 236 -10.02 -8.05 -10.43
N ALA A 237 -9.47 -7.12 -11.21
CA ALA A 237 -10.14 -6.49 -12.35
C ALA A 237 -10.68 -7.51 -13.36
N ARG A 238 -9.84 -8.49 -13.71
CA ARG A 238 -10.18 -9.53 -14.69
C ARG A 238 -11.27 -10.45 -14.16
N ASP A 239 -11.20 -10.87 -12.90
CA ASP A 239 -12.23 -11.72 -12.30
C ASP A 239 -13.59 -11.00 -12.25
N LEU A 240 -13.58 -9.73 -11.86
CA LEU A 240 -14.73 -8.82 -11.89
C LEU A 240 -15.36 -8.65 -13.27
N ALA A 241 -14.56 -8.64 -14.32
CA ALA A 241 -15.04 -8.50 -15.69
C ALA A 241 -15.64 -9.79 -16.25
N CYS A 242 -15.06 -10.94 -15.91
CA CYS A 242 -15.49 -12.24 -16.40
C CYS A 242 -16.81 -12.73 -15.78
N GLY A 243 -17.25 -12.18 -14.65
CA GLY A 243 -18.57 -12.42 -14.07
C GLY A 243 -18.94 -13.90 -13.96
N ILE A 244 -18.28 -14.65 -13.07
CA ILE A 244 -18.55 -16.09 -12.91
C ILE A 244 -19.95 -16.31 -12.30
N PRO A 245 -20.72 -17.34 -12.75
CA PRO A 245 -22.07 -17.60 -12.24
C PRO A 245 -22.08 -17.97 -10.76
N ILE A 246 -23.13 -17.48 -10.10
CA ILE A 246 -23.56 -17.73 -8.72
C ILE A 246 -23.31 -19.20 -8.30
N PRO A 247 -22.71 -19.46 -7.12
CA PRO A 247 -22.67 -20.82 -6.59
C PRO A 247 -24.08 -21.36 -6.41
N ALA A 248 -24.39 -22.45 -7.11
CA ALA A 248 -25.60 -23.24 -6.91
C ALA A 248 -25.50 -23.98 -5.57
N THR A 249 -25.79 -23.28 -4.46
CA THR A 249 -26.48 -23.72 -3.24
C THR A 249 -26.11 -22.79 -2.08
N GLY A 250 -27.10 -22.01 -1.61
CA GLY A 250 -27.00 -21.19 -0.40
C GLY A 250 -26.50 -19.76 -0.66
N SER A 251 -27.42 -18.89 -1.08
CA SER A 251 -27.18 -17.46 -1.26
C SER A 251 -26.56 -16.82 -0.01
N ARG A 252 -25.35 -16.27 -0.16
CA ARG A 252 -24.92 -15.10 0.60
C ARG A 252 -24.79 -13.94 -0.39
N ALA A 253 -25.17 -12.75 0.07
CA ALA A 253 -25.25 -11.53 -0.74
C ALA A 253 -23.94 -11.32 -1.54
N ARG A 254 -24.07 -10.84 -2.79
CA ARG A 254 -22.89 -10.38 -3.54
C ARG A 254 -22.21 -9.29 -2.72
N PRO A 255 -20.88 -9.31 -2.56
CA PRO A 255 -20.19 -8.30 -1.79
C PRO A 255 -20.31 -6.95 -2.47
N LEU A 256 -20.39 -5.93 -1.62
CA LEU A 256 -20.69 -4.57 -2.03
C LEU A 256 -19.70 -4.05 -3.08
N ALA A 257 -18.41 -4.38 -2.99
CA ALA A 257 -17.41 -4.01 -3.99
C ALA A 257 -17.74 -4.44 -5.44
N GLU A 258 -18.21 -5.67 -5.65
CA GLU A 258 -18.62 -6.15 -6.99
C GLU A 258 -19.81 -5.35 -7.53
N VAL A 259 -20.75 -5.07 -6.64
CA VAL A 259 -21.95 -4.30 -6.93
C VAL A 259 -21.57 -2.86 -7.30
N LEU A 260 -20.63 -2.26 -6.57
CA LEU A 260 -20.11 -0.92 -6.81
C LEU A 260 -19.32 -0.84 -8.13
N VAL A 261 -18.39 -1.76 -8.41
CA VAL A 261 -17.63 -1.74 -9.67
C VAL A 261 -18.55 -1.98 -10.87
N ARG A 262 -19.51 -2.91 -10.76
CA ARG A 262 -20.50 -3.14 -11.82
C ARG A 262 -21.36 -1.91 -12.06
N GLY A 263 -21.88 -1.31 -10.99
CA GLY A 263 -22.68 -0.08 -11.07
C GLY A 263 -21.88 1.06 -11.71
N LEU A 264 -20.61 1.22 -11.32
CA LEU A 264 -19.73 2.23 -11.88
C LEU A 264 -19.48 1.99 -13.38
N ARG A 265 -19.23 0.75 -13.80
CA ARG A 265 -19.05 0.39 -15.22
C ARG A 265 -20.31 0.70 -16.03
N GLU A 266 -21.49 0.40 -15.50
CA GLU A 266 -22.76 0.70 -16.19
C GLU A 266 -23.05 2.20 -16.25
N LEU A 267 -22.76 2.96 -15.19
CA LEU A 267 -22.92 4.41 -15.17
C LEU A 267 -21.98 5.13 -16.14
N LEU A 268 -20.74 4.64 -16.28
CA LEU A 268 -19.78 5.13 -17.26
C LEU A 268 -20.20 4.75 -18.70
N ARG A 269 -20.69 3.53 -18.92
CA ARG A 269 -21.15 3.04 -20.23
C ARG A 269 -22.43 3.73 -20.72
N SER A 270 -23.39 3.94 -19.82
CA SER A 270 -24.66 4.62 -20.11
C SER A 270 -24.50 6.14 -20.31
N GLY A 271 -23.32 6.70 -19.97
CA GLY A 271 -23.02 8.12 -20.07
C GLY A 271 -23.61 8.96 -18.93
N ALA A 272 -24.19 8.34 -17.90
CA ALA A 272 -24.65 9.02 -16.69
C ALA A 272 -23.48 9.68 -15.93
N LEU A 273 -22.32 9.04 -15.95
CA LEU A 273 -21.06 9.63 -15.53
C LEU A 273 -20.24 10.06 -16.76
N PRO A 274 -20.28 11.35 -17.16
CA PRO A 274 -19.49 11.82 -18.30
C PRO A 274 -17.99 11.70 -17.99
N ILE A 275 -17.23 11.31 -19.01
CA ILE A 275 -15.78 11.09 -18.97
C ILE A 275 -15.08 12.18 -19.80
N ASN A 276 -13.94 12.68 -19.32
CA ASN A 276 -12.99 13.52 -20.07
C ASN A 276 -13.57 14.82 -20.65
N ARG A 277 -14.52 15.44 -19.93
CA ARG A 277 -15.07 16.77 -20.23
C ARG A 277 -14.75 17.76 -19.10
N PRO A 278 -14.74 19.09 -19.37
CA PRO A 278 -14.67 20.08 -18.30
C PRO A 278 -15.84 19.87 -17.32
N GLY A 279 -15.54 19.69 -16.03
CA GLY A 279 -16.55 19.33 -15.01
C GLY A 279 -17.16 17.93 -15.14
N ALA A 280 -16.50 16.98 -15.82
CA ALA A 280 -16.86 15.57 -15.86
C ALA A 280 -16.81 14.90 -14.47
N ALA A 281 -17.45 13.73 -14.36
CA ALA A 281 -17.42 12.94 -13.13
C ALA A 281 -16.21 12.00 -13.08
N ALA A 282 -15.58 11.72 -14.23
CA ALA A 282 -14.44 10.85 -14.36
C ALA A 282 -13.41 11.40 -15.38
N TYR A 283 -12.13 11.24 -15.07
CA TYR A 283 -11.00 11.67 -15.91
C TYR A 283 -9.99 10.53 -16.05
N LEU A 284 -9.69 10.10 -17.27
CA LEU A 284 -8.71 9.05 -17.53
C LEU A 284 -7.35 9.68 -17.89
N VAL A 285 -6.32 9.46 -17.06
CA VAL A 285 -4.97 10.01 -17.26
C VAL A 285 -3.95 8.91 -16.99
N ASP A 286 -3.05 8.67 -17.95
CA ASP A 286 -1.92 7.72 -17.82
C ASP A 286 -2.33 6.30 -17.32
N GLY A 287 -3.50 5.81 -17.75
CA GLY A 287 -4.01 4.49 -17.37
C GLY A 287 -4.66 4.41 -15.98
N ASP A 288 -4.78 5.54 -15.29
CA ASP A 288 -5.53 5.66 -14.04
C ASP A 288 -6.79 6.51 -14.24
N LEU A 289 -7.89 6.04 -13.67
CA LEU A 289 -9.17 6.70 -13.67
C LEU A 289 -9.34 7.52 -12.38
N TRP A 290 -9.47 8.83 -12.55
CA TRP A 290 -9.74 9.79 -11.49
C TRP A 290 -11.23 10.10 -11.43
N LEU A 291 -11.87 9.70 -10.34
CA LEU A 291 -13.31 9.80 -10.13
C LEU A 291 -13.64 10.92 -9.14
N VAL A 292 -14.50 11.87 -9.50
CA VAL A 292 -14.93 12.93 -8.57
C VAL A 292 -15.78 12.31 -7.45
N SER A 293 -15.23 12.27 -6.23
CA SER A 293 -15.72 11.44 -5.11
C SER A 293 -17.21 11.64 -4.84
N LYS A 294 -17.66 12.88 -4.57
CA LYS A 294 -19.06 13.18 -4.24
C LYS A 294 -20.03 12.76 -5.36
N ARG A 295 -19.71 13.14 -6.60
CA ARG A 295 -20.59 12.91 -7.75
C ARG A 295 -20.72 11.44 -8.09
N VAL A 296 -19.61 10.71 -8.09
CA VAL A 296 -19.59 9.28 -8.41
C VAL A 296 -20.29 8.46 -7.33
N LEU A 297 -20.05 8.76 -6.05
CA LEU A 297 -20.69 8.04 -4.95
C LEU A 297 -22.20 8.29 -4.86
N ASP A 298 -22.65 9.51 -5.14
CA ASP A 298 -24.08 9.85 -5.12
C ASP A 298 -24.85 9.15 -6.25
N GLU A 299 -24.33 9.19 -7.48
CA GLU A 299 -24.92 8.50 -8.65
C GLU A 299 -24.89 6.97 -8.48
N LEU A 300 -23.79 6.43 -7.96
CA LEU A 300 -23.66 5.00 -7.68
C LEU A 300 -24.66 4.54 -6.62
N ARG A 301 -24.87 5.34 -5.57
CA ARG A 301 -25.88 5.06 -4.54
C ARG A 301 -27.29 5.09 -5.11
N GLU A 302 -27.61 6.07 -5.95
CA GLU A 302 -28.91 6.17 -6.60
C GLU A 302 -29.18 4.98 -7.51
N PHE A 303 -28.22 4.63 -8.37
CA PHE A 303 -28.29 3.47 -9.26
C PHE A 303 -28.54 2.16 -8.50
N LEU A 304 -27.79 1.93 -7.42
CA LEU A 304 -27.90 0.68 -6.65
C LEU A 304 -29.15 0.60 -5.77
N THR A 305 -29.69 1.74 -5.34
CA THR A 305 -30.97 1.80 -4.62
C THR A 305 -32.13 1.45 -5.56
N GLN A 306 -32.06 1.84 -6.84
CA GLN A 306 -33.04 1.49 -7.86
C GLN A 306 -33.03 -0.02 -8.20
N ASP A 307 -31.85 -0.65 -8.17
CA ASP A 307 -31.64 -2.09 -8.42
C ASP A 307 -32.03 -3.00 -7.22
N GLY A 308 -32.48 -2.42 -6.10
CA GLY A 308 -32.90 -3.17 -4.91
C GLY A 308 -31.74 -3.86 -4.16
N GLN A 309 -30.50 -3.40 -4.36
CA GLN A 309 -29.32 -3.93 -3.67
C GLN A 309 -29.11 -3.18 -2.35
N GLY A 310 -28.75 -3.89 -1.27
CA GLY A 310 -28.56 -3.29 0.06
C GLY A 310 -27.27 -2.47 0.12
N VAL A 311 -27.36 -1.15 -0.02
CA VAL A 311 -26.21 -0.23 0.00
C VAL A 311 -26.17 0.56 1.32
N PRO A 312 -24.98 0.73 1.95
CA PRO A 312 -24.80 1.64 3.08
C PRO A 312 -25.28 3.07 2.78
N ALA A 313 -25.99 3.69 3.73
CA ALA A 313 -26.53 5.04 3.58
C ALA A 313 -25.47 6.16 3.60
N ARG A 314 -24.23 5.86 4.02
CA ARG A 314 -23.13 6.83 4.16
C ARG A 314 -22.08 6.61 3.08
N ASN A 315 -21.70 7.68 2.38
CA ASN A 315 -20.66 7.68 1.35
C ASN A 315 -19.29 7.25 1.93
N ASP A 316 -19.01 7.54 3.20
CA ASP A 316 -17.80 7.09 3.90
C ASP A 316 -17.66 5.57 3.90
N ARG A 317 -18.76 4.85 4.17
CA ARG A 317 -18.72 3.38 4.18
C ARG A 317 -18.52 2.78 2.79
N LEU A 318 -18.96 3.47 1.74
CA LEU A 318 -18.71 3.05 0.36
C LEU A 318 -17.24 3.25 -0.02
N MET A 319 -16.65 4.37 0.39
CA MET A 319 -15.24 4.63 0.21
C MET A 319 -14.38 3.65 1.01
N ASP A 320 -14.72 3.41 2.27
CA ASP A 320 -14.04 2.45 3.14
C ASP A 320 -14.07 1.06 2.51
N GLU A 321 -15.20 0.62 1.95
CA GLU A 321 -15.31 -0.66 1.26
C GLU A 321 -14.45 -0.68 -0.01
N LEU A 322 -14.54 0.32 -0.89
CA LEU A 322 -13.70 0.40 -2.10
C LEU A 322 -12.20 0.40 -1.76
N GLN A 323 -11.79 1.09 -0.69
CA GLN A 323 -10.42 1.12 -0.19
C GLN A 323 -10.01 -0.20 0.46
N GLN A 324 -10.89 -0.81 1.26
CA GLN A 324 -10.68 -2.09 1.94
C GLN A 324 -10.40 -3.23 0.94
N HIS A 325 -10.99 -3.14 -0.26
CA HIS A 325 -10.85 -4.15 -1.32
C HIS A 325 -9.76 -3.82 -2.35
N GLY A 326 -8.90 -2.81 -2.09
CA GLY A 326 -7.76 -2.50 -2.96
C GLY A 326 -8.13 -1.94 -4.34
N LEU A 327 -9.40 -1.57 -4.54
CA LEU A 327 -9.92 -1.03 -5.80
C LEU A 327 -9.51 0.44 -6.02
N LEU A 328 -9.04 1.10 -4.97
CA LEU A 328 -8.57 2.48 -4.99
C LEU A 328 -7.08 2.55 -4.69
N VAL A 329 -6.38 3.40 -5.44
CA VAL A 329 -5.01 3.80 -5.11
C VAL A 329 -5.09 4.82 -3.99
N THR A 330 -4.48 4.52 -2.86
CA THR A 330 -4.53 5.36 -1.65
C THR A 330 -3.44 6.43 -1.65
N ASN A 331 -3.74 7.60 -1.12
CA ASN A 331 -2.76 8.64 -0.81
C ASN A 331 -2.32 8.49 0.66
N GLY A 332 -1.39 7.57 0.90
CA GLY A 332 -1.04 7.14 2.27
C GLY A 332 -2.18 6.33 2.89
N ASP A 333 -2.75 6.81 4.01
CA ASP A 333 -3.85 6.13 4.70
C ASP A 333 -5.26 6.51 4.19
N ARG A 334 -5.37 7.49 3.28
CA ARG A 334 -6.66 8.03 2.80
C ARG A 334 -6.91 7.66 1.33
N ALA A 335 -8.14 7.30 0.98
CA ALA A 335 -8.55 7.05 -0.42
C ALA A 335 -8.81 8.32 -1.26
N ILE A 336 -8.85 9.49 -0.61
CA ILE A 336 -9.20 10.76 -1.26
C ILE A 336 -7.94 11.51 -1.67
N TRP A 337 -7.92 11.94 -2.93
CA TRP A 337 -6.90 12.79 -3.52
C TRP A 337 -7.48 14.18 -3.75
N ARG A 338 -6.71 15.24 -3.46
CA ARG A 338 -7.06 16.60 -3.89
C ARG A 338 -6.32 16.86 -5.20
N CYS A 339 -7.07 17.04 -6.28
CA CYS A 339 -6.53 17.13 -7.62
C CYS A 339 -6.87 18.49 -8.23
N GLU A 340 -5.89 19.14 -8.84
CA GLU A 340 -6.11 20.27 -9.72
C GLU A 340 -6.18 19.74 -11.15
N ILE A 341 -7.34 19.95 -11.79
CA ILE A 341 -7.63 19.46 -13.14
C ILE A 341 -7.61 20.66 -14.07
N ARG A 342 -6.74 20.63 -15.07
CA ARG A 342 -6.61 21.69 -16.09
C ARG A 342 -6.91 21.15 -17.48
N GLN A 343 -7.73 21.88 -18.24
CA GLN A 343 -8.01 21.61 -19.66
C GLN A 343 -8.10 22.95 -20.41
N GLY A 344 -7.05 23.28 -21.17
CA GLY A 344 -6.94 24.61 -21.80
C GLY A 344 -6.95 25.74 -20.76
N ASP A 345 -7.91 26.66 -20.89
CA ASP A 345 -8.11 27.78 -19.96
C ASP A 345 -8.97 27.44 -18.73
N TRP A 346 -9.49 26.21 -18.64
CA TRP A 346 -10.30 25.76 -17.51
C TRP A 346 -9.44 25.08 -16.46
N GLU A 347 -9.58 25.50 -15.20
CA GLU A 347 -8.90 24.93 -14.04
C GLU A 347 -9.90 24.75 -12.89
N SER A 348 -9.85 23.58 -12.23
CA SER A 348 -10.71 23.29 -11.08
C SER A 348 -10.02 22.37 -10.09
N THR A 349 -10.13 22.70 -8.81
CA THR A 349 -9.66 21.84 -7.72
C THR A 349 -10.80 20.96 -7.21
N LEU A 350 -10.66 19.64 -7.35
CA LEU A 350 -11.68 18.65 -6.99
C LEU A 350 -11.11 17.55 -6.11
N THR A 351 -11.96 16.94 -5.29
CA THR A 351 -11.63 15.74 -4.52
C THR A 351 -11.92 14.50 -5.37
N CYS A 352 -10.89 13.73 -5.69
CA CYS A 352 -10.96 12.57 -6.55
C CYS A 352 -10.60 11.28 -5.82
N LEU A 353 -11.21 10.16 -6.24
CA LEU A 353 -10.76 8.81 -5.96
C LEU A 353 -9.93 8.36 -7.15
N ARG A 354 -8.76 7.79 -6.91
CA ARG A 354 -7.91 7.23 -7.96
C ARG A 354 -8.15 5.73 -8.02
N MET A 355 -8.46 5.21 -9.20
CA MET A 355 -8.57 3.77 -9.43
C MET A 355 -7.83 3.38 -10.72
N PRO A 356 -7.21 2.20 -10.79
CA PRO A 356 -6.68 1.69 -12.04
C PRO A 356 -7.79 1.57 -13.10
N ALA A 357 -7.55 2.05 -14.31
CA ALA A 357 -8.54 1.95 -15.38
C ALA A 357 -8.88 0.50 -15.74
N SER A 358 -7.93 -0.42 -15.53
CA SER A 358 -8.08 -1.87 -15.74
C SER A 358 -9.26 -2.48 -14.99
N LEU A 359 -9.63 -1.93 -13.82
CA LEU A 359 -10.80 -2.39 -13.05
C LEU A 359 -12.13 -2.13 -13.78
N ILE A 360 -12.21 -1.05 -14.57
CA ILE A 360 -13.41 -0.70 -15.34
C ILE A 360 -13.32 -1.27 -16.75
N TRP A 361 -12.18 -1.11 -17.43
CA TRP A 361 -11.89 -1.59 -18.78
C TRP A 361 -10.70 -2.55 -18.75
N PRO A 362 -10.94 -3.86 -18.70
CA PRO A 362 -9.88 -4.87 -18.64
C PRO A 362 -8.99 -4.89 -19.89
N ASP A 363 -9.57 -4.54 -21.04
CA ASP A 363 -8.90 -4.40 -22.32
C ASP A 363 -8.67 -2.90 -22.59
N GLU A 364 -7.44 -2.51 -22.92
CA GLU A 364 -7.09 -1.10 -23.18
C GLU A 364 -7.86 -0.52 -24.38
N ASP A 365 -8.25 -1.36 -25.35
CA ASP A 365 -9.03 -0.96 -26.52
C ASP A 365 -10.47 -0.55 -26.20
N ASP A 366 -11.02 -1.00 -25.06
CA ASP A 366 -12.36 -0.65 -24.60
C ASP A 366 -12.37 0.65 -23.76
N ALA A 367 -11.19 1.15 -23.37
CA ALA A 367 -11.06 2.38 -22.60
C ALA A 367 -11.27 3.62 -23.49
N PRO A 368 -11.94 4.68 -22.99
CA PRO A 368 -12.08 5.93 -23.73
C PRO A 368 -10.72 6.62 -23.94
N GLU A 369 -10.62 7.50 -24.94
CA GLU A 369 -9.39 8.27 -25.20
C GLU A 369 -8.92 9.02 -23.96
N SER A 370 -7.62 9.02 -23.68
CA SER A 370 -7.02 9.74 -22.54
C SER A 370 -7.42 11.21 -22.53
N PHE A 371 -7.60 11.77 -21.34
CA PHE A 371 -7.95 13.17 -21.15
C PHE A 371 -6.86 14.10 -21.73
N GLU A 372 -7.24 15.01 -22.63
CA GLU A 372 -6.37 16.05 -23.21
C GLU A 372 -6.12 17.21 -22.21
N GLY A 373 -5.81 16.88 -20.95
CA GLY A 373 -5.56 17.82 -19.88
C GLY A 373 -4.71 17.21 -18.78
N THR A 374 -4.29 18.02 -17.81
CA THR A 374 -3.44 17.57 -16.71
C THR A 374 -4.24 17.43 -15.42
N VAL A 375 -4.07 16.29 -14.74
CA VAL A 375 -4.58 16.06 -13.38
C VAL A 375 -3.36 16.01 -12.46
N THR A 376 -3.11 17.09 -11.73
CA THR A 376 -1.99 17.17 -10.78
C THR A 376 -2.51 16.93 -9.36
N PRO A 377 -2.12 15.81 -8.70
CA PRO A 377 -2.41 15.61 -7.29
C PRO A 377 -1.60 16.60 -6.45
N SER A 378 -2.27 17.26 -5.51
CA SER A 378 -1.65 18.19 -4.56
C SER A 378 -1.29 17.46 -3.25
N ASP A 379 -0.04 17.58 -2.81
CA ASP A 379 0.52 16.93 -1.61
C ASP A 379 0.20 17.66 -0.29
N GLU A 380 -0.62 18.73 -0.34
CA GLU A 380 -1.07 19.40 0.87
C GLU A 380 -2.12 18.53 1.58
N PRO A 381 -1.94 18.24 2.89
CA PRO A 381 -2.91 17.46 3.63
C PRO A 381 -4.27 18.17 3.58
N ALA A 382 -5.32 17.43 3.22
CA ALA A 382 -6.70 17.90 3.35
C ALA A 382 -7.00 18.16 4.84
N GLU A 383 -6.70 19.37 5.28
CA GLU A 383 -7.17 19.95 6.54
C GLU A 383 -8.43 20.75 6.24
N GLY A 384 -9.52 20.31 6.87
CA GLY A 384 -10.74 21.08 7.11
C GLY A 384 -11.36 21.79 5.91
N ASP A 385 -12.25 21.11 5.19
CA ASP A 385 -13.31 21.81 4.46
C ASP A 385 -14.56 20.93 4.32
N GLU A 386 -15.32 20.82 5.41
CA GLU A 386 -16.74 20.39 5.37
C GLU A 386 -17.65 21.45 4.72
N GLN A 387 -17.10 22.60 4.26
CA GLN A 387 -17.90 23.72 3.74
C GLN A 387 -17.79 23.99 2.23
N ALA A 388 -16.96 23.26 1.47
CA ALA A 388 -16.85 23.45 0.01
C ALA A 388 -17.85 22.62 -0.82
N ALA A 389 -18.74 21.87 -0.17
CA ALA A 389 -19.77 21.05 -0.82
C ALA A 389 -20.91 21.86 -1.48
N ALA A 390 -20.83 23.20 -1.47
CA ALA A 390 -21.87 24.13 -1.89
C ALA A 390 -21.37 25.18 -2.90
N ALA A 391 -20.87 24.75 -4.05
CA ALA A 391 -20.83 25.62 -5.24
C ALA A 391 -21.08 24.76 -6.48
N GLY A 392 -22.36 24.65 -6.86
CA GLY A 392 -22.76 24.04 -8.13
C GLY A 392 -22.44 24.96 -9.30
N ALA A 393 -21.98 24.38 -10.40
CA ALA A 393 -21.99 25.05 -11.70
C ALA A 393 -22.98 24.32 -12.63
N SER A 394 -24.14 24.94 -12.83
CA SER A 394 -25.05 24.65 -13.95
C SER A 394 -24.49 25.21 -15.26
N PRO A 395 -24.88 24.67 -16.41
CA PRO A 395 -24.33 25.03 -17.71
C PRO A 395 -25.00 26.31 -18.25
N ALA A 396 -24.23 27.19 -18.88
CA ALA A 396 -24.76 28.25 -19.72
C ALA A 396 -24.09 28.18 -21.10
N ASN A 397 -24.93 28.10 -22.11
CA ASN A 397 -24.63 28.01 -23.53
C ASN A 397 -24.67 29.42 -24.15
N GLU A 398 -24.22 29.52 -25.41
CA GLU A 398 -24.35 30.61 -26.41
C GLU A 398 -23.14 31.53 -26.68
N GLU A 399 -22.43 31.14 -27.75
CA GLU A 399 -22.18 31.87 -29.02
C GLU A 399 -21.53 33.27 -29.09
N SER A 400 -20.46 33.28 -29.89
CA SER A 400 -20.17 34.18 -31.02
C SER A 400 -19.31 35.46 -30.85
N GLN A 401 -18.14 35.38 -31.52
CA GLN A 401 -17.64 36.28 -32.59
C GLN A 401 -16.75 37.51 -32.27
N THR A 402 -15.48 37.33 -32.68
CA THR A 402 -14.65 38.15 -33.61
C THR A 402 -13.97 39.47 -33.22
N ALA A 403 -12.73 39.57 -33.75
CA ALA A 403 -11.93 40.73 -34.17
C ALA A 403 -11.21 41.53 -33.07
N ASP A 404 -10.09 42.21 -33.29
CA ASP A 404 -8.94 42.22 -34.23
C ASP A 404 -8.10 43.43 -33.76
N SER A 405 -6.79 43.45 -34.08
CA SER A 405 -5.84 44.56 -33.97
C SER A 405 -5.43 45.00 -32.55
N GLY A 406 -4.17 45.26 -32.20
CA GLY A 406 -2.95 45.50 -32.96
C GLY A 406 -2.16 46.60 -32.20
N GLY A 407 -0.88 46.39 -31.90
CA GLY A 407 -0.06 47.44 -31.27
C GLY A 407 1.22 46.97 -30.58
N VAL A 408 2.31 46.90 -31.34
CA VAL A 408 3.73 46.83 -30.93
C VAL A 408 4.32 48.24 -31.20
N PRO A 409 5.53 48.70 -30.74
CA PRO A 409 6.54 48.19 -29.79
C PRO A 409 6.98 49.23 -28.71
N SER A 410 7.80 48.82 -27.73
CA SER A 410 9.01 49.56 -27.33
C SER A 410 9.94 48.70 -26.47
N ALA A 411 11.21 48.63 -26.90
CA ALA A 411 12.36 48.03 -26.21
C ALA A 411 13.31 49.18 -25.78
N PRO A 412 14.52 48.89 -25.26
CA PRO A 412 14.85 48.22 -24.00
C PRO A 412 15.69 49.15 -23.09
N LEU A 413 15.82 48.84 -21.79
CA LEU A 413 16.90 49.40 -20.97
C LEU A 413 17.63 48.29 -20.21
N VAL A 414 18.93 48.30 -20.41
CA VAL A 414 19.98 47.39 -19.95
C VAL A 414 20.41 47.79 -18.55
N LEU A 415 20.64 46.81 -17.66
CA LEU A 415 21.70 46.90 -16.64
C LEU A 415 22.11 45.52 -16.11
N ALA A 416 23.25 45.09 -16.65
CA ALA A 416 24.34 44.20 -16.20
C ALA A 416 24.21 43.32 -14.94
N ASP A 417 24.59 42.05 -15.15
CA ASP A 417 25.21 41.10 -14.22
C ASP A 417 26.43 41.65 -13.45
N PRO A 418 26.82 40.95 -12.37
CA PRO A 418 28.22 40.63 -12.13
C PRO A 418 28.49 39.11 -12.10
N LEU A 419 29.55 38.77 -12.84
CA LEU A 419 30.21 37.48 -13.02
C LEU A 419 30.92 36.93 -11.75
N PRO A 420 31.37 35.65 -11.77
CA PRO A 420 31.97 34.92 -10.66
C PRO A 420 33.51 35.07 -10.57
N GLU A 421 34.07 34.70 -9.42
CA GLU A 421 35.52 34.61 -9.13
C GLU A 421 35.81 33.33 -8.30
N PRO A 422 37.05 32.81 -8.19
CA PRO A 422 37.78 32.01 -9.19
C PRO A 422 38.38 30.71 -8.59
N PRO A 423 38.99 29.80 -9.37
CA PRO A 423 39.87 28.75 -8.86
C PRO A 423 41.35 29.02 -9.18
N LEU A 424 42.26 28.65 -8.27
CA LEU A 424 43.72 28.64 -8.44
C LEU A 424 44.31 27.42 -7.66
N PRO A 425 45.54 26.93 -7.94
CA PRO A 425 45.91 26.17 -9.15
C PRO A 425 46.91 24.98 -8.89
N VAL A 426 47.11 24.13 -9.94
CA VAL A 426 48.29 23.31 -10.37
C VAL A 426 49.06 22.40 -9.37
N GLU A 427 49.53 21.18 -9.70
CA GLU A 427 50.42 20.78 -10.82
C GLU A 427 50.27 19.31 -11.27
N GLU A 428 50.63 19.07 -12.53
CA GLU A 428 50.86 17.76 -13.18
C GLU A 428 52.24 17.19 -12.86
N THR A 429 52.36 15.85 -12.79
CA THR A 429 53.48 15.12 -13.40
C THR A 429 53.08 13.67 -13.73
N GLY A 430 53.19 13.29 -15.01
CA GLY A 430 53.87 12.09 -15.54
C GLY A 430 53.47 10.68 -15.04
N GLY A 431 52.93 9.86 -15.96
CA GLY A 431 52.70 8.43 -15.74
C GLY A 431 53.93 7.52 -15.95
N ASN A 432 53.81 6.25 -15.57
CA ASN A 432 54.08 5.06 -16.38
C ASN A 432 53.74 3.77 -15.60
N ASP A 433 53.35 2.73 -16.33
CA ASP A 433 53.08 1.35 -15.89
C ASP A 433 54.29 0.62 -15.28
N GLY A 434 54.03 -0.42 -14.46
CA GLY A 434 54.98 -1.52 -14.24
C GLY A 434 54.96 -2.24 -12.89
N ASP A 435 54.21 -3.34 -12.85
CA ASP A 435 54.27 -4.53 -11.97
C ASP A 435 55.58 -4.81 -11.19
N THR A 436 55.52 -5.03 -9.85
CA THR A 436 56.09 -6.23 -9.18
C THR A 436 55.81 -6.32 -7.66
N ARG A 437 55.39 -7.53 -7.28
CA ARG A 437 55.36 -8.24 -5.98
C ARG A 437 56.58 -8.03 -5.05
N SER A 438 56.36 -7.76 -3.75
CA SER A 438 56.89 -8.58 -2.63
C SER A 438 56.43 -8.13 -1.23
N GLU A 439 56.50 -9.09 -0.31
CA GLU A 439 55.89 -9.16 1.01
C GLU A 439 56.66 -8.44 2.15
N HIS A 440 55.93 -8.30 3.28
CA HIS A 440 56.36 -8.41 4.68
C HIS A 440 56.62 -7.15 5.57
N HIS A 441 55.77 -7.10 6.60
CA HIS A 441 56.02 -6.80 8.03
C HIS A 441 55.71 -5.42 8.67
N THR A 442 54.56 -5.41 9.36
CA THR A 442 54.31 -5.02 10.79
C THR A 442 54.68 -3.61 11.26
N SER A 443 53.68 -2.81 11.67
CA SER A 443 53.25 -2.69 13.08
C SER A 443 52.26 -1.51 13.30
N SER A 444 51.10 -1.87 13.87
CA SER A 444 50.29 -1.18 14.90
C SER A 444 50.14 0.34 14.92
N THR A 445 48.89 0.83 14.84
CA THR A 445 48.16 1.58 15.90
C THR A 445 46.65 1.58 15.58
N PRO A 446 45.73 1.39 16.54
CA PRO A 446 44.34 1.04 16.28
C PRO A 446 43.41 2.25 16.12
N ALA A 447 42.41 2.10 15.25
CA ALA A 447 41.24 2.98 15.12
C ALA A 447 40.17 2.59 16.16
N PRO A 448 39.38 3.54 16.70
CA PRO A 448 38.34 3.22 17.66
C PRO A 448 37.10 2.64 16.96
N ASP A 449 36.83 1.40 17.33
CA ASP A 449 35.58 0.63 17.32
C ASP A 449 34.31 1.28 16.74
N SER A 450 33.88 0.72 15.61
CA SER A 450 32.47 0.59 15.27
C SER A 450 31.93 -0.70 15.90
N PRO A 451 30.86 -0.68 16.74
CA PRO A 451 30.28 -1.91 17.22
C PRO A 451 29.30 -2.51 16.21
N VAL A 452 29.46 -3.83 16.08
CA VAL A 452 28.75 -4.81 15.28
C VAL A 452 27.30 -5.03 15.76
N SER A 453 26.51 -5.54 14.82
CA SER A 453 25.11 -5.97 14.81
C SER A 453 24.53 -6.63 16.08
N GLY A 454 23.24 -6.34 16.29
CA GLY A 454 22.36 -7.09 17.20
C GLY A 454 21.45 -6.26 18.09
N GLN A 455 20.63 -5.34 17.52
CA GLN A 455 19.44 -4.69 18.11
C GLN A 455 19.08 -3.47 17.23
N GLU A 456 18.38 -3.63 16.11
CA GLU A 456 18.12 -2.48 15.20
C GLU A 456 16.76 -1.79 15.44
N ASP A 457 15.72 -2.50 15.88
CA ASP A 457 14.38 -1.91 16.09
C ASP A 457 14.32 -0.87 17.23
N GLY A 458 15.23 -0.97 18.21
CA GLY A 458 15.33 0.00 19.32
C GLY A 458 16.32 1.14 19.07
N ASN A 459 17.07 1.09 17.97
CA ASN A 459 18.26 1.92 17.77
C ASN A 459 17.95 3.20 16.99
N VAL A 460 17.09 3.14 15.98
CA VAL A 460 16.81 4.30 15.09
C VAL A 460 16.28 5.51 15.88
N GLY A 461 15.32 5.30 16.78
CA GLY A 461 14.79 6.38 17.63
C GLY A 461 15.84 6.96 18.60
N LYS A 462 16.71 6.12 19.17
CA LYS A 462 17.80 6.56 20.05
C LYS A 462 18.89 7.30 19.29
N ARG A 463 19.21 6.88 18.07
CA ARG A 463 20.16 7.58 17.17
C ARG A 463 19.63 8.94 16.75
N PHE A 464 18.34 9.06 16.47
CA PHE A 464 17.70 10.35 16.22
C PHE A 464 17.80 11.27 17.45
N LEU A 465 17.53 10.77 18.66
CA LEU A 465 17.69 11.57 19.88
C LEU A 465 19.14 12.00 20.10
N ALA A 466 20.11 11.09 19.92
CA ALA A 466 21.52 11.42 20.04
C ALA A 466 21.94 12.51 19.06
N TRP A 467 21.48 12.42 17.81
CA TRP A 467 21.68 13.45 16.78
C TRP A 467 21.02 14.78 17.15
N LEU A 468 19.80 14.75 17.67
CA LEU A 468 19.07 15.95 18.08
C LEU A 468 19.78 16.65 19.25
N THR A 469 20.16 15.89 20.28
CA THR A 469 20.90 16.37 21.45
C THR A 469 22.27 16.94 21.05
N ASP A 470 23.01 16.25 20.17
CA ASP A 470 24.30 16.73 19.66
C ASP A 470 24.16 18.06 18.92
N ARG A 471 23.17 18.18 18.03
CA ARG A 471 22.91 19.43 17.31
C ARG A 471 22.52 20.60 18.21
N ILE A 472 21.79 20.34 19.30
CA ILE A 472 21.43 21.37 20.28
C ILE A 472 22.67 21.80 21.07
N ASN A 473 23.45 20.85 21.57
CA ASN A 473 24.64 21.13 22.38
C ASN A 473 25.77 21.80 21.59
N ASN A 474 25.94 21.44 20.32
CA ASN A 474 26.93 22.04 19.42
C ASN A 474 26.44 23.35 18.77
N GLY A 475 25.22 23.81 19.07
CA GLY A 475 24.65 25.05 18.52
C GLY A 475 24.33 24.99 17.01
N ALA A 476 24.33 23.80 16.40
CA ALA A 476 24.02 23.59 15.00
C ALA A 476 22.51 23.60 14.71
N ALA A 477 21.67 23.38 15.74
CA ALA A 477 20.23 23.52 15.64
C ALA A 477 19.80 24.99 15.78
N LYS A 478 19.02 25.48 14.81
CA LYS A 478 18.30 26.75 14.97
C LYS A 478 17.17 26.55 15.98
N ILE A 479 17.18 27.34 17.04
CA ILE A 479 16.17 27.32 18.11
C ILE A 479 15.50 28.70 18.17
N ASN A 480 14.17 28.73 18.27
CA ASN A 480 13.36 29.95 18.42
C ASN A 480 13.44 30.99 17.28
N SER A 481 13.94 30.61 16.09
CA SER A 481 13.84 31.43 14.87
C SER A 481 12.58 31.11 14.06
N VAL A 482 12.24 31.95 13.07
CA VAL A 482 11.04 31.79 12.22
C VAL A 482 11.10 30.49 11.38
N ASP A 483 12.31 30.05 11.03
CA ASP A 483 12.61 28.84 10.28
C ASP A 483 13.10 27.68 11.17
N ALA A 484 13.09 27.85 12.49
CA ALA A 484 13.55 26.81 13.41
C ALA A 484 12.62 25.59 13.37
N ARG A 485 13.21 24.42 13.60
CA ARG A 485 12.46 23.17 13.81
C ARG A 485 12.27 22.83 15.29
N ILE A 486 12.86 23.66 16.15
CA ILE A 486 12.85 23.49 17.60
C ILE A 486 12.45 24.84 18.22
N HIS A 487 11.41 24.80 19.04
CA HIS A 487 10.95 25.97 19.80
C HIS A 487 10.83 25.61 21.28
N VAL A 488 11.17 26.56 22.14
CA VAL A 488 11.00 26.42 23.59
C VAL A 488 9.73 27.16 23.99
N VAL A 489 8.80 26.47 24.63
CA VAL A 489 7.56 27.03 25.19
C VAL A 489 7.56 26.83 26.71
N PRO A 490 6.71 27.54 27.49
CA PRO A 490 6.65 27.38 28.94
C PRO A 490 6.47 25.92 29.41
N GLU A 491 5.79 25.11 28.61
CA GLU A 491 5.43 23.71 28.87
C GLU A 491 6.55 22.71 28.49
N GLY A 492 7.61 23.16 27.80
CA GLY A 492 8.75 22.32 27.43
C GLY A 492 9.36 22.63 26.05
N MET A 493 9.98 21.63 25.45
CA MET A 493 10.56 21.73 24.11
C MET A 493 9.60 21.19 23.06
N VAL A 494 9.36 21.97 22.01
CA VAL A 494 8.49 21.65 20.89
C VAL A 494 9.36 21.34 19.68
N ILE A 495 9.19 20.13 19.11
CA ILE A 495 9.88 19.71 17.88
C ILE A 495 8.89 19.60 16.71
N VAL A 496 9.15 20.32 15.63
CA VAL A 496 8.22 20.48 14.49
C VAL A 496 8.21 19.22 13.62
N THR A 497 7.06 18.59 13.44
CA THR A 497 6.86 17.40 12.60
C THR A 497 6.12 17.76 11.30
N PRO A 498 6.44 17.14 10.15
CA PRO A 498 7.47 16.11 9.94
C PRO A 498 8.89 16.66 9.71
N ALA A 499 9.05 17.98 9.68
CA ALA A 499 10.27 18.63 9.19
C ALA A 499 11.54 18.20 9.93
N ILE A 500 11.53 18.14 11.27
CA ILE A 500 12.71 17.71 12.04
C ILE A 500 13.16 16.28 11.72
N PHE A 501 12.23 15.40 11.34
CA PHE A 501 12.54 14.02 10.98
C PHE A 501 13.06 13.92 9.54
N ARG A 502 12.57 14.77 8.63
CA ARG A 502 13.10 14.88 7.26
C ARG A 502 14.51 15.46 7.24
N ASP A 503 14.82 16.38 8.16
CA ASP A 503 16.17 16.93 8.32
C ASP A 503 17.18 15.86 8.81
N TYR A 504 16.71 14.82 9.51
CA TYR A 504 17.54 13.70 9.96
C TYR A 504 17.69 12.60 8.90
N ASP A 505 16.57 12.15 8.32
CA ASP A 505 16.54 11.14 7.26
C ASP A 505 15.41 11.47 6.26
N PRO A 506 15.73 12.05 5.09
CA PRO A 506 14.71 12.49 4.13
C PRO A 506 13.95 11.30 3.51
N VAL A 507 14.54 10.10 3.50
CA VAL A 507 13.97 8.90 2.87
C VAL A 507 13.11 8.14 3.87
N ASN A 508 13.62 7.88 5.08
CA ASN A 508 12.95 7.05 6.09
C ASN A 508 12.37 7.83 7.28
N TRP A 509 12.09 9.14 7.13
CA TRP A 509 11.58 9.98 8.22
C TRP A 509 10.34 9.42 8.93
N ARG A 510 9.46 8.69 8.21
CA ARG A 510 8.28 8.02 8.78
C ARG A 510 8.66 6.95 9.80
N SER A 511 9.69 6.16 9.48
CA SER A 511 10.24 5.15 10.39
C SER A 511 10.86 5.82 11.62
N VAL A 512 11.66 6.88 11.42
CA VAL A 512 12.29 7.62 12.52
C VAL A 512 11.24 8.22 13.46
N GLN A 513 10.19 8.83 12.92
CA GLN A 513 9.08 9.40 13.69
C GLN A 513 8.33 8.32 14.49
N ARG A 514 8.03 7.17 13.88
CA ARG A 514 7.38 6.03 14.56
C ARG A 514 8.25 5.49 15.70
N HIS A 515 9.56 5.39 15.49
CA HIS A 515 10.50 4.94 16.51
C HIS A 515 10.68 5.95 17.63
N PHE A 516 10.68 7.26 17.33
CA PHE A 516 10.66 8.31 18.35
C PHE A 516 9.41 8.23 19.24
N GLN A 517 8.22 8.03 18.65
CA GLN A 517 6.98 7.87 19.41
C GLN A 517 7.02 6.68 20.37
N ARG A 518 7.68 5.57 19.99
CA ARG A 518 7.84 4.39 20.86
C ARG A 518 8.72 4.65 22.08
N LEU A 519 9.55 5.70 22.07
CA LEU A 519 10.37 6.08 23.23
C LEU A 519 9.55 6.77 24.33
N GLN A 520 8.29 7.14 24.04
CA GLN A 520 7.36 7.75 25.01
C GLN A 520 7.91 8.97 25.76
N LEU A 521 8.79 9.73 25.10
CA LEU A 521 9.37 10.95 25.68
C LEU A 521 8.44 12.16 25.54
N HIS A 522 7.58 12.16 24.53
CA HIS A 522 6.62 13.23 24.24
C HIS A 522 5.37 13.13 25.12
N ARG A 523 4.78 14.28 25.44
CA ARG A 523 3.49 14.39 26.13
C ARG A 523 2.36 14.16 25.13
N LYS A 524 1.44 13.25 25.45
CA LYS A 524 0.20 13.02 24.71
C LYS A 524 -0.86 14.06 25.07
N LEU A 525 -1.78 14.34 24.15
CA LEU A 525 -2.99 15.12 24.41
C LEU A 525 -4.01 14.29 25.20
N PRO A 526 -5.02 14.94 25.84
CA PRO A 526 -6.11 14.24 26.53
C PRO A 526 -6.89 13.25 25.64
N ASP A 527 -6.95 13.48 24.33
CA ASP A 527 -7.63 12.64 23.35
C ASP A 527 -6.77 11.46 22.82
N ASP A 528 -5.67 11.11 23.51
CA ASP A 528 -4.67 10.08 23.14
C ASP A 528 -3.91 10.34 21.82
N THR A 529 -4.01 11.55 21.27
CA THR A 529 -3.20 11.98 20.11
C THR A 529 -1.80 12.44 20.53
N ASN A 530 -0.80 12.21 19.67
CA ASN A 530 0.61 12.46 19.98
C ASN A 530 1.14 13.83 19.48
N ILE A 531 0.37 14.53 18.64
CA ILE A 531 0.81 15.72 17.91
C ILE A 531 0.02 16.92 18.43
N TRP A 532 0.74 17.94 18.91
CA TRP A 532 0.20 19.23 19.35
C TRP A 532 0.16 20.22 18.20
N THR A 533 -0.87 21.06 18.18
CA THR A 533 -0.93 22.25 17.32
C THR A 533 -0.45 23.46 18.11
N CYS A 534 0.58 24.16 17.62
CA CYS A 534 1.03 25.42 18.21
C CYS A 534 0.70 26.58 17.27
N GLU A 535 0.24 27.70 17.82
CA GLU A 535 0.00 28.94 17.09
C GLU A 535 1.25 29.81 17.15
N VAL A 536 1.73 30.27 15.99
CA VAL A 536 2.81 31.26 15.90
C VAL A 536 2.22 32.64 15.64
N LYS A 537 2.45 33.58 16.56
CA LYS A 537 2.08 34.99 16.44
C LYS A 537 3.29 35.82 16.01
N ILE A 538 3.25 36.33 14.79
CA ILE A 538 4.28 37.22 14.26
C ILE A 538 3.83 38.67 14.52
N ASP A 539 4.50 39.39 15.43
CA ASP A 539 4.09 40.75 15.86
C ASP A 539 4.07 41.81 14.74
N LYS A 540 4.70 41.56 13.58
CA LYS A 540 4.85 42.55 12.49
C LYS A 540 3.83 42.44 11.35
N GLU A 541 3.20 41.29 11.17
CA GLU A 541 2.17 41.05 10.16
C GLU A 541 1.11 40.22 10.85
N ARG A 542 -0.17 40.62 10.87
CA ARG A 542 -1.29 39.93 11.55
C ARG A 542 -1.59 38.50 11.02
N LYS A 543 -0.59 37.74 10.58
CA LYS A 543 -0.67 36.34 10.16
C LYS A 543 -0.46 35.45 11.38
N ARG A 544 -1.41 34.55 11.59
CA ARG A 544 -1.31 33.41 12.51
C ARG A 544 -0.98 32.20 11.64
N SER A 545 0.07 31.46 11.98
CA SER A 545 0.38 30.20 11.32
C SER A 545 0.37 29.09 12.36
N GLU A 546 -0.24 27.96 12.01
CA GLU A 546 -0.29 26.78 12.85
C GLU A 546 0.86 25.84 12.51
N LEU A 547 1.47 25.24 13.52
CA LEU A 547 2.51 24.23 13.36
C LEU A 547 2.15 22.97 14.14
N LYS A 548 2.46 21.82 13.54
CA LYS A 548 2.31 20.50 14.17
C LYS A 548 3.62 20.09 14.81
N ALA A 549 3.57 19.66 16.07
CA ALA A 549 4.77 19.35 16.80
C ALA A 549 4.58 18.33 17.93
N TYR A 550 5.68 17.75 18.39
CA TYR A 550 5.71 16.98 19.64
C TYR A 550 6.19 17.87 20.77
N LEU A 551 5.50 17.79 21.91
CA LEU A 551 5.91 18.46 23.14
C LEU A 551 6.71 17.48 24.01
N ILE A 552 7.95 17.82 24.35
CA ILE A 552 8.79 17.09 25.29
C ILE A 552 8.84 17.90 26.59
N PRO A 553 8.17 17.43 27.68
CA PRO A 553 8.25 18.08 28.97
C PRO A 553 9.61 17.80 29.61
N ASP A 554 10.11 18.77 30.39
CA ASP A 554 11.39 18.70 31.11
C ASP A 554 12.57 18.26 30.22
N PRO A 555 12.82 18.94 29.09
CA PRO A 555 13.85 18.56 28.12
C PRO A 555 15.26 18.51 28.74
N GLU A 556 15.56 19.38 29.71
CA GLU A 556 16.87 19.42 30.37
C GLU A 556 17.14 18.16 31.19
N GLN A 557 16.12 17.61 31.86
CA GLN A 557 16.24 16.39 32.67
C GLN A 557 16.21 15.12 31.80
N LYS A 558 15.40 15.11 30.74
CA LYS A 558 15.21 13.94 29.88
C LYS A 558 16.28 13.77 28.80
N LEU A 559 16.84 14.87 28.30
CA LEU A 559 17.76 14.86 27.15
C LEU A 559 19.16 15.42 27.50
N GLY A 560 19.35 15.98 28.71
CA GLY A 560 20.64 16.53 29.14
C GLY A 560 21.09 17.74 28.32
N ILE A 561 20.14 18.53 27.80
CA ILE A 561 20.38 19.70 26.95
C ILE A 561 20.16 21.01 27.71
N SER A 562 20.87 22.06 27.32
CA SER A 562 20.66 23.43 27.82
C SER A 562 19.89 24.24 26.78
N LEU A 563 18.71 24.76 27.14
CA LEU A 563 17.82 25.45 26.20
C LEU A 563 17.76 26.97 26.47
N PRO A 564 17.57 27.79 25.43
CA PRO A 564 17.39 29.24 25.58
C PRO A 564 16.01 29.59 26.17
N ARG A 565 15.83 30.86 26.56
CA ARG A 565 14.56 31.36 27.13
C ARG A 565 13.37 31.05 26.21
N PRO A 566 12.16 30.81 26.77
CA PRO A 566 10.96 30.51 26.00
C PRO A 566 10.66 31.55 24.93
N ASN A 567 10.22 31.06 23.77
CA ASN A 567 9.82 31.88 22.63
C ASN A 567 8.47 32.54 22.91
N ARG A 568 8.43 33.88 22.88
CA ARG A 568 7.19 34.64 23.09
C ARG A 568 6.21 34.58 21.92
N ALA A 569 6.67 34.12 20.76
CA ALA A 569 5.86 34.08 19.54
C ALA A 569 5.16 32.73 19.32
N VAL A 570 5.48 31.69 20.08
CA VAL A 570 4.90 30.35 19.91
C VAL A 570 4.12 29.98 21.16
N HIS A 571 2.83 29.67 20.98
CA HIS A 571 1.95 29.24 22.06
C HIS A 571 1.30 27.89 21.71
N LEU A 572 1.20 26.99 22.70
CA LEU A 572 0.40 25.79 22.57
C LEU A 572 -1.08 26.16 22.58
N VAL A 573 -1.87 25.58 21.67
CA VAL A 573 -3.32 25.71 21.70
C VAL A 573 -3.86 24.68 22.69
N GLU A 574 -4.31 25.11 23.86
CA GLU A 574 -4.99 24.22 24.80
C GLU A 574 -6.35 23.81 24.23
N THR A 575 -6.56 22.51 24.02
CA THR A 575 -7.88 21.98 23.70
C THR A 575 -8.80 22.19 24.90
N CYS A 576 -9.89 22.93 24.65
CA CYS A 576 -10.89 23.30 25.64
C CYS A 576 -11.42 22.05 26.38
N PRO A 577 -11.45 22.03 27.73
CA PRO A 577 -12.10 20.93 28.45
C PRO A 577 -13.60 20.92 28.15
N LEU A 578 -14.14 19.71 27.93
CA LEU A 578 -15.58 19.45 27.82
C LEU A 578 -16.33 20.13 28.98
N PRO A 579 -17.50 20.76 28.74
CA PRO A 579 -18.27 21.39 29.80
C PRO A 579 -18.74 20.33 30.81
N GLU A 580 -18.52 20.63 32.09
CA GLU A 580 -18.93 19.85 33.26
C GLU A 580 -20.41 19.45 33.17
N GLU A 581 -20.69 18.20 33.55
CA GLU A 581 -22.04 17.63 33.66
C GLU A 581 -22.93 18.52 34.51
N ALA A 582 -23.92 19.14 33.87
CA ALA A 582 -24.96 19.89 34.52
C ALA A 582 -25.90 18.94 35.28
N GLY A 583 -25.80 19.00 36.61
CA GLY A 583 -26.95 19.19 37.49
C GLY A 583 -27.92 18.02 37.62
N GLU A 584 -27.75 17.31 38.74
CA GLU A 584 -28.80 16.62 39.48
C GLU A 584 -30.18 17.28 39.30
N LYS A 585 -31.14 16.53 38.76
CA LYS A 585 -32.57 16.82 38.96
C LYS A 585 -33.05 15.92 40.08
N GLU A 586 -33.22 16.52 41.26
CA GLU A 586 -34.02 15.98 42.35
C GLU A 586 -35.45 15.74 41.84
N GLU A 587 -35.90 14.49 41.94
CA GLU A 587 -37.32 14.11 41.88
C GLU A 587 -38.00 14.55 43.18
N GLU A 588 -38.71 15.67 43.15
CA GLU A 588 -39.77 15.95 44.12
C GLU A 588 -40.97 15.03 43.82
N LEU A 589 -41.07 13.96 44.60
CA LEU A 589 -42.27 13.16 44.79
C LEU A 589 -43.28 13.95 45.64
N GLY A 590 -44.43 14.27 45.05
CA GLY A 590 -45.61 14.75 45.76
C GLY A 590 -46.88 14.20 45.12
N ASP A 591 -47.37 13.07 45.63
CA ASP A 591 -48.77 12.87 46.05
C ASP A 591 -48.96 11.44 46.62
N GLY A 592 -49.36 11.36 47.88
CA GLY A 592 -49.64 10.11 48.62
C GLY A 592 -49.67 10.28 50.12
#